data_AF-A0A7X9P0W8-F1
#
_entry.id   AF-A0A7X9P0W8-F1
#
_cell.length_a   1.000
_cell.length_b   1.000
_cell.length_c   1.000
_cell.angle_alpha   90.00
_cell.angle_beta   90.00
_cell.angle_gamma   90.00
#
_symmetry.space_group_name_H-M   'P 1'
#
loop_
_entity.id
_entity.type
_entity.pdbx_description
1 polymer ?
#
loop_
_entity_poly.entity_id
_entity_poly.type
_entity_poly.pdbx_seq_one_letter_code
_entity_poly.pdbx_strand_id
1 'polypeptide(L)'
;MKIIIKYASFMFVGYLLLFLIMKFLNLYHIIELRALNFVIHAGGIFYAFKEMQKENPSDFGYLSGFLNGMRITLLSAIPFAFFMMFYLTFIEPEFLQYLRETALSGAYITKGKLFIGLCAEALGSGILISYIAMRYTILLASYDLKNNQL
;
A
#
# COMPACT_ATOMS: atom_id res chain seq x y z
N MET A 1 -14.06 -10.48 -4.88
CA MET A 1 -14.19 -9.31 -3.96
C MET A 1 -13.69 -9.61 -2.54
N LYS A 2 -14.02 -10.76 -1.93
CA LYS A 2 -13.58 -11.14 -0.57
C LYS A 2 -12.06 -11.01 -0.34
N ILE A 3 -11.24 -11.57 -1.24
CA ILE A 3 -9.77 -11.49 -1.15
C ILE A 3 -9.28 -10.04 -1.22
N ILE A 4 -9.85 -9.23 -2.13
CA ILE A 4 -9.49 -7.82 -2.29
C ILE A 4 -9.71 -7.05 -0.99
N ILE A 5 -10.88 -7.21 -0.37
CA ILE A 5 -11.22 -6.53 0.89
C ILE A 5 -10.30 -7.01 2.01
N LYS A 6 -10.07 -8.32 2.13
CA LYS A 6 -9.18 -8.91 3.14
C LYS A 6 -7.78 -8.27 3.11
N TYR A 7 -7.15 -8.23 1.93
CA TYR A 7 -5.80 -7.70 1.82
C TYR A 7 -5.74 -6.17 1.84
N ALA A 8 -6.79 -5.47 1.37
CA ALA A 8 -6.90 -4.03 1.52
C ALA A 8 -6.99 -3.64 3.00
N SER A 9 -7.80 -4.36 3.79
CA SER A 9 -7.88 -4.16 5.24
C SER A 9 -6.57 -4.50 5.94
N PHE A 10 -5.89 -5.59 5.56
CA PHE A 10 -4.57 -5.92 6.09
C PHE A 10 -3.55 -4.80 5.86
N MET A 11 -3.47 -4.27 4.63
CA MET A 11 -2.57 -3.18 4.29
C MET A 11 -2.93 -1.89 5.05
N PHE A 12 -4.21 -1.52 5.09
CA PHE A 12 -4.68 -0.36 5.85
C PHE A 12 -4.30 -0.44 7.33
N VAL A 13 -4.56 -1.59 7.98
CA VAL A 13 -4.19 -1.82 9.37
C VAL A 13 -2.67 -1.78 9.54
N GLY A 14 -1.91 -2.35 8.60
CA GLY A 14 -0.45 -2.28 8.61
C GLY A 14 0.08 -0.85 8.57
N TYR A 15 -0.42 -0.01 7.66
CA TYR A 15 -0.03 1.41 7.57
C TYR A 15 -0.38 2.17 8.84
N LEU A 16 -1.58 1.94 9.37
CA LEU A 16 -2.05 2.54 10.60
C LEU A 16 -1.17 2.14 11.79
N LEU A 17 -0.88 0.86 11.96
CA LEU A 17 -0.04 0.36 13.04
C LEU A 17 1.39 0.89 12.92
N LEU A 18 1.97 0.90 11.72
CA LEU A 18 3.31 1.46 11.51
C LEU A 18 3.34 2.93 11.93
N PHE A 19 2.36 3.73 11.50
CA PHE A 19 2.25 5.13 11.92
C PHE A 19 2.15 5.27 13.44
N LEU A 20 1.26 4.51 14.08
CA LEU A 20 1.06 4.56 15.54
C LEU A 20 2.31 4.14 16.31
N ILE A 21 3.02 3.11 15.85
CA ILE A 21 4.29 2.67 16.45
C ILE A 21 5.35 3.76 16.32
N MET A 22 5.52 4.35 15.13
CA MET A 22 6.44 5.46 14.94
C MET A 22 6.07 6.65 15.82
N LYS A 23 4.78 6.93 16.00
CA LYS A 23 4.33 8.00 16.90
C LYS A 23 4.66 7.69 18.35
N PHE A 24 4.35 6.48 18.82
CA PHE A 24 4.63 6.03 20.19
C PHE A 24 6.13 6.07 20.52
N LEU A 25 6.99 5.69 19.57
CA LEU A 25 8.45 5.74 19.72
C LEU A 25 9.05 7.12 19.43
N ASN A 26 8.22 8.13 19.15
CA ASN A 26 8.64 9.48 18.74
C ASN A 26 9.51 9.52 17.47
N LEU A 27 9.38 8.53 16.57
CA LEU A 27 10.12 8.40 15.31
C LEU A 27 9.36 8.94 14.08
N TYR A 28 8.12 9.40 14.26
CA TYR A 28 7.22 9.83 13.17
C TYR A 28 7.72 11.02 12.34
N HIS A 29 8.72 11.75 12.83
CA HIS A 29 9.39 12.84 12.12
C HIS A 29 10.43 12.34 11.09
N ILE A 30 10.90 11.08 11.21
CA ILE A 30 11.85 10.46 10.27
C ILE A 30 11.07 9.97 9.05
N ILE A 31 11.05 10.82 8.01
CA ILE A 31 10.24 10.61 6.80
C ILE A 31 10.61 9.31 6.08
N GLU A 32 11.89 8.91 6.13
CA GLU A 32 12.44 7.71 5.50
C GLU A 32 11.83 6.42 6.06
N LEU A 33 11.44 6.41 7.34
CA LEU A 33 10.80 5.23 7.94
C LEU A 33 9.43 4.94 7.31
N ARG A 34 8.80 5.93 6.66
CA ARG A 34 7.58 5.71 5.88
C ARG A 34 7.81 4.80 4.67
N ALA A 35 9.05 4.63 4.21
CA ALA A 35 9.39 3.65 3.18
C ALA A 35 9.05 2.21 3.61
N LEU A 36 8.94 1.92 4.92
CA LEU A 36 8.46 0.63 5.41
C LEU A 36 7.00 0.34 5.02
N ASN A 37 6.20 1.36 4.69
CA ASN A 37 4.88 1.14 4.08
C ASN A 37 5.00 0.38 2.76
N PHE A 38 6.07 0.58 1.99
CA PHE A 38 6.31 -0.15 0.75
C PHE A 38 6.47 -1.67 1.00
N VAL A 39 7.05 -2.07 2.13
CA VAL A 39 7.18 -3.48 2.52
C VAL A 39 5.82 -4.08 2.85
N ILE A 40 5.00 -3.36 3.62
CA ILE A 40 3.62 -3.77 3.96
C ILE A 40 2.79 -3.90 2.68
N HIS A 41 2.93 -2.94 1.77
CA HIS A 41 2.25 -2.90 0.49
C HIS A 41 2.65 -4.09 -0.38
N ALA A 42 3.95 -4.31 -0.56
CA ALA A 42 4.48 -5.42 -1.34
C ALA A 42 4.03 -6.77 -0.79
N GLY A 43 4.10 -6.95 0.54
CA GLY A 43 3.61 -8.15 1.20
C GLY A 43 2.12 -8.36 0.97
N GLY A 44 1.30 -7.34 1.17
CA GLY A 44 -0.15 -7.41 0.97
C GLY A 44 -0.54 -7.82 -0.45
N ILE A 45 0.08 -7.21 -1.47
CA ILE A 45 -0.19 -7.54 -2.88
C ILE A 45 0.32 -8.93 -3.23
N PHE A 46 1.52 -9.30 -2.78
CA PHE A 46 2.10 -10.61 -3.04
C PHE A 46 1.22 -11.75 -2.48
N TYR A 47 0.81 -11.63 -1.22
CA TYR A 47 -0.07 -12.63 -0.60
C TYR A 47 -1.47 -12.64 -1.22
N ALA A 48 -2.00 -11.47 -1.60
CA ALA A 48 -3.27 -11.40 -2.33
C ALA A 48 -3.20 -12.17 -3.65
N PHE A 49 -2.14 -11.99 -4.43
CA PHE A 49 -1.97 -12.66 -5.71
C PHE A 49 -1.81 -14.17 -5.56
N LYS A 50 -1.02 -14.61 -4.57
CA LYS A 50 -0.87 -16.03 -4.25
C LYS A 50 -2.22 -16.68 -3.88
N GLU A 51 -3.04 -15.99 -3.08
CA GLU A 51 -4.37 -16.48 -2.71
C GLU A 51 -5.35 -16.47 -3.89
N MET A 52 -5.36 -15.41 -4.71
CA MET A 52 -6.21 -15.32 -5.91
C MET A 52 -5.87 -16.41 -6.93
N GLN A 53 -4.58 -16.64 -7.18
CA GLN A 53 -4.13 -17.69 -8.10
C GLN A 53 -4.52 -19.09 -7.59
N LYS A 54 -4.45 -19.31 -6.28
CA LYS A 54 -4.86 -20.59 -5.67
C LYS A 54 -6.36 -20.83 -5.74
N GLU A 55 -7.18 -19.80 -5.48
CA GLU A 55 -8.65 -19.95 -5.47
C GLU A 55 -9.25 -19.99 -6.88
N ASN A 56 -8.74 -19.19 -7.82
CA ASN A 56 -9.29 -19.09 -9.18
C ASN A 56 -8.17 -19.03 -10.24
N PRO A 57 -7.44 -20.13 -10.48
CA PRO A 57 -6.30 -20.15 -11.39
C PRO A 57 -6.67 -19.81 -12.84
N SER A 58 -7.87 -20.16 -13.30
CA SER A 58 -8.36 -19.87 -14.66
C SER A 58 -8.57 -18.37 -14.91
N ASP A 59 -8.91 -17.61 -13.87
CA ASP A 59 -9.27 -16.19 -13.98
C ASP A 59 -8.10 -15.26 -13.61
N PHE A 60 -7.01 -15.85 -13.11
CA PHE A 60 -5.81 -15.14 -12.69
C PHE A 60 -4.88 -14.86 -13.89
N GLY A 61 -5.33 -13.97 -14.77
CA GLY A 61 -4.55 -13.43 -15.87
C GLY A 61 -3.72 -12.20 -15.47
N TYR A 62 -2.77 -11.82 -16.32
CA TYR A 62 -1.87 -10.69 -16.07
C TYR A 62 -2.63 -9.38 -15.85
N LEU A 63 -3.56 -9.04 -16.74
CA LEU A 63 -4.32 -7.80 -16.64
C LEU A 63 -5.28 -7.82 -15.44
N SER A 64 -5.94 -8.95 -15.17
CA SER A 64 -6.87 -9.07 -14.04
C SER A 64 -6.14 -8.99 -12.69
N GLY A 65 -4.98 -9.62 -12.56
CA GLY A 65 -4.12 -9.51 -11.38
C GLY A 65 -3.61 -8.08 -11.18
N PHE A 66 -3.09 -7.43 -12.22
CA PHE A 66 -2.66 -6.02 -12.15
C PHE A 66 -3.80 -5.08 -11.70
N LEU A 67 -4.99 -5.18 -12.31
CA LEU A 67 -6.16 -4.38 -11.93
C LEU A 67 -6.61 -4.66 -10.49
N ASN A 68 -6.57 -5.93 -10.06
CA ASN A 68 -6.91 -6.30 -8.68
C ASN A 68 -5.88 -5.75 -7.68
N GLY A 69 -4.59 -5.73 -8.01
CA GLY A 69 -3.55 -5.14 -7.18
C GLY A 69 -3.75 -3.62 -7.01
N MET A 70 -4.11 -2.92 -8.08
CA MET A 70 -4.48 -1.50 -7.99
C MET A 70 -5.74 -1.26 -7.15
N ARG A 71 -6.76 -2.13 -7.26
CA ARG A 71 -7.97 -2.05 -6.43
C ARG A 71 -7.66 -2.23 -4.94
N ILE A 72 -6.85 -3.23 -4.59
CA ILE A 72 -6.41 -3.45 -3.21
C ILE A 72 -5.65 -2.23 -2.69
N THR A 73 -4.73 -1.70 -3.50
CA THR A 73 -3.96 -0.51 -3.19
C THR A 73 -4.87 0.67 -2.84
N LEU A 74 -5.80 1.03 -3.73
CA LEU A 74 -6.71 2.15 -3.52
C LEU A 74 -7.62 1.95 -2.30
N LEU A 75 -8.17 0.74 -2.12
CA LEU A 75 -9.05 0.43 -1.00
C LEU A 75 -8.33 0.44 0.35
N SER A 76 -7.00 0.28 0.37
CA SER A 76 -6.19 0.44 1.58
C SER A 76 -5.73 1.88 1.82
N ALA A 77 -5.32 2.57 0.75
CA ALA A 77 -4.69 3.88 0.81
C ALA A 77 -5.70 5.00 1.07
N ILE A 78 -6.89 4.95 0.47
CA ILE A 78 -7.92 5.98 0.66
C ILE A 78 -8.32 6.09 2.14
N PRO A 79 -8.70 5.00 2.84
CA PRO A 79 -9.01 5.08 4.27
C PRO A 79 -7.83 5.56 5.11
N PHE A 80 -6.60 5.14 4.78
CA PHE A 80 -5.39 5.59 5.48
C PHE A 80 -5.14 7.09 5.28
N ALA A 81 -5.30 7.59 4.05
CA ALA A 81 -5.14 9.01 3.75
C ALA A 81 -6.22 9.86 4.44
N PHE A 82 -7.46 9.37 4.53
CA PHE A 82 -8.51 10.01 5.32
C PHE A 82 -8.16 10.05 6.81
N PHE A 83 -7.68 8.93 7.36
CA PHE A 83 -7.20 8.87 8.74
C PHE A 83 -6.09 9.90 8.99
N MET A 84 -5.06 9.94 8.14
CA MET A 84 -3.95 10.87 8.27
C MET A 84 -4.40 12.33 8.16
N MET A 85 -5.29 12.64 7.22
CA MET A 85 -5.86 13.97 7.08
C MET A 85 -6.62 14.40 8.35
N PHE A 86 -7.43 13.50 8.91
CA PHE A 86 -8.16 13.75 10.15
C PHE A 86 -7.21 13.92 11.34
N TYR A 87 -6.27 13.00 11.53
CA TYR A 87 -5.29 13.00 12.61
C TYR A 87 -4.50 14.31 12.63
N LEU A 88 -3.94 14.70 11.49
CA LEU A 88 -3.13 15.92 11.36
C LEU A 88 -3.95 17.22 11.44
N THR A 89 -5.27 17.13 11.29
CA THR A 89 -6.13 18.31 11.40
C THR A 89 -6.65 18.52 12.82
N PHE A 90 -7.04 17.45 13.50
CA PHE A 90 -7.80 17.54 14.74
C PHE A 90 -7.05 17.00 15.97
N ILE A 91 -6.09 16.09 15.77
CA ILE A 91 -5.38 15.42 16.87
C ILE A 91 -4.00 16.05 17.07
N GLU A 92 -3.23 16.24 15.98
CA GLU A 92 -1.86 16.75 16.05
C GLU A 92 -1.57 17.78 14.96
N PRO A 93 -2.14 19.00 15.05
CA PRO A 93 -1.92 20.05 14.06
C PRO A 93 -0.48 20.56 14.01
N GLU A 94 0.26 20.45 15.11
CA GLU A 94 1.69 20.81 15.16
C GLU A 94 2.54 19.94 14.22
N PHE A 95 2.20 18.66 14.09
CA PHE A 95 2.91 17.78 13.16
C PHE A 95 2.66 18.16 11.69
N LEU A 96 1.46 18.65 11.35
CA LEU A 96 1.19 19.20 10.02
C LEU A 96 2.07 20.43 9.74
N GLN A 97 2.30 21.27 10.74
CA GLN A 97 3.18 22.42 10.63
C GLN A 97 4.64 21.99 10.43
N TYR A 98 5.12 21.02 11.21
CA TYR A 98 6.44 20.43 11.01
C TYR A 98 6.65 19.87 9.59
N LEU A 99 5.65 19.16 9.05
CA LEU A 99 5.69 18.65 7.67
C LEU A 99 5.77 19.79 6.65
N ARG A 100 5.12 20.93 6.88
CA ARG A 100 5.21 22.11 6.00
C ARG A 100 6.58 22.77 5.99
N GLU A 101 7.29 22.70 7.11
CA GLU A 101 8.60 23.31 7.27
C GLU A 101 9.73 22.40 6.75
N THR A 102 9.56 21.09 6.91
CA THR A 102 10.64 20.11 6.67
C THR A 102 10.51 19.39 5.33
N ALA A 103 9.30 19.20 4.79
CA ALA A 103 9.13 18.47 3.54
C ALA A 103 9.65 19.26 2.35
N LEU A 104 10.22 18.55 1.37
CA LEU A 104 10.75 19.09 0.11
C LEU A 104 9.75 19.97 -0.68
N SER A 105 8.45 19.78 -0.46
CA SER A 105 7.36 20.60 -1.02
C SER A 105 6.42 21.14 0.07
N GLY A 106 6.95 21.36 1.27
CA GLY A 106 6.20 21.67 2.49
C GLY A 106 5.33 22.92 2.41
N ALA A 107 5.80 23.97 1.73
CA ALA A 107 5.05 25.21 1.49
C ALA A 107 3.70 24.99 0.76
N TYR A 108 3.55 23.86 0.05
CA TYR A 108 2.32 23.52 -0.67
C TYR A 108 1.45 22.48 0.04
N ILE A 109 1.79 22.05 1.27
CA ILE A 109 1.00 21.07 2.02
C ILE A 109 -0.27 21.73 2.58
N THR A 110 -1.36 21.60 1.83
CA THR A 110 -2.73 21.77 2.33
C THR A 110 -3.31 20.41 2.72
N LYS A 111 -4.36 20.39 3.53
CA LYS A 111 -5.04 19.15 3.97
C LYS A 111 -5.45 18.27 2.77
N GLY A 112 -6.05 18.89 1.75
CA GLY A 112 -6.44 18.20 0.52
C GLY A 112 -5.25 17.71 -0.31
N LYS A 113 -4.18 18.52 -0.43
CA LYS A 113 -2.97 18.11 -1.15
C LYS A 113 -2.23 16.97 -0.44
N LEU A 114 -2.24 16.93 0.89
CA LEU A 114 -1.70 15.79 1.64
C LEU A 114 -2.47 14.50 1.32
N PHE A 115 -3.80 14.54 1.35
CA PHE A 115 -4.63 13.40 1.00
C PHE A 115 -4.33 12.90 -0.43
N ILE A 116 -4.28 13.82 -1.39
CA ILE A 116 -3.95 13.50 -2.79
C ILE A 116 -2.53 12.94 -2.90
N GLY A 117 -1.57 13.53 -2.20
CA GLY A 117 -0.17 13.09 -2.18
C GLY A 117 -0.02 11.65 -1.66
N LEU A 118 -0.65 11.33 -0.54
CA LEU A 118 -0.65 9.96 0.01
C LEU A 118 -1.32 8.96 -0.95
N CYS A 119 -2.43 9.34 -1.55
CA CYS A 119 -3.09 8.50 -2.56
C CYS A 119 -2.22 8.31 -3.81
N ALA A 120 -1.53 9.36 -4.27
CA ALA A 120 -0.66 9.33 -5.44
C ALA A 120 0.61 8.49 -5.18
N GLU A 121 1.24 8.64 -4.02
CA GLU A 121 2.37 7.81 -3.58
C GLU A 121 1.98 6.33 -3.52
N ALA A 122 0.82 6.03 -2.91
CA ALA A 122 0.29 4.67 -2.85
C ALA A 122 -0.06 4.13 -4.24
N LEU A 123 -0.65 4.93 -5.13
CA LEU A 123 -0.93 4.53 -6.50
C LEU A 123 0.35 4.24 -7.30
N GLY A 124 1.35 5.12 -7.22
CA GLY A 124 2.62 4.95 -7.92
C GLY A 124 3.35 3.68 -7.48
N SER A 125 3.46 3.47 -6.17
CA SER A 125 4.01 2.22 -5.61
C SER A 125 3.15 1.00 -5.94
N GLY A 126 1.83 1.13 -5.89
CA GLY A 126 0.89 0.06 -6.22
C GLY A 126 0.97 -0.40 -7.67
N ILE A 127 1.18 0.51 -8.63
CA ILE A 127 1.43 0.16 -10.03
C ILE A 127 2.71 -0.67 -10.15
N LEU A 128 3.82 -0.19 -9.58
CA LEU A 128 5.11 -0.87 -9.64
C LEU A 128 5.07 -2.24 -8.95
N ILE A 129 4.53 -2.30 -7.73
CA ILE A 129 4.41 -3.52 -6.95
C ILE A 129 3.50 -4.51 -7.65
N SER A 130 2.33 -4.07 -8.15
CA SER A 130 1.40 -4.97 -8.86
C SER A 130 2.03 -5.55 -10.12
N TYR A 131 2.79 -4.74 -10.87
CA TYR A 131 3.54 -5.21 -12.03
C TYR A 131 4.56 -6.31 -11.63
N ILE A 132 5.41 -6.02 -10.65
CA ILE A 132 6.46 -6.94 -10.19
C ILE A 132 5.86 -8.22 -9.61
N ALA A 133 4.89 -8.10 -8.70
CA ALA A 133 4.23 -9.23 -8.06
C ALA A 133 3.52 -10.12 -9.07
N MET A 134 2.86 -9.54 -10.08
CA MET A 134 2.20 -10.30 -11.14
C MET A 134 3.21 -11.10 -11.95
N ARG A 135 4.32 -10.45 -12.36
CA ARG A 135 5.39 -11.10 -13.13
C ARG A 135 6.00 -12.27 -12.37
N TYR A 136 6.27 -12.07 -11.08
CA TYR A 136 6.82 -13.09 -10.21
C TYR A 136 5.84 -14.26 -9.99
N THR A 137 4.55 -13.96 -9.78
CA THR A 137 3.51 -14.98 -9.53
C THR A 137 3.27 -15.89 -10.75
N ILE A 138 3.28 -15.33 -11.97
CA ILE A 138 3.23 -16.15 -13.20
C ILE A 138 4.48 -17.02 -13.33
N LEU A 139 5.66 -16.45 -13.11
CA LEU A 139 6.92 -17.18 -13.28
C LEU A 139 7.00 -18.38 -12.33
N LEU A 140 6.59 -18.22 -11.08
CA LEU A 140 6.50 -19.32 -10.12
C LEU A 140 5.53 -20.41 -10.58
N ALA A 141 4.32 -20.04 -11.03
CA ALA A 141 3.35 -21.03 -11.50
C ALA A 141 3.86 -21.82 -12.72
N SER A 142 4.54 -21.16 -13.66
CA SER A 142 5.18 -21.84 -14.79
C SER A 142 6.30 -22.79 -14.37
N TYR A 143 7.05 -22.45 -13.31
CA TYR A 143 8.11 -23.31 -12.75
C TYR A 143 7.53 -24.56 -12.07
N ASP A 144 6.49 -24.39 -11.25
CA ASP A 144 5.83 -25.50 -10.54
C ASP A 144 5.19 -26.50 -11.51
N LEU A 145 4.58 -26.01 -12.61
CA LEU A 145 4.04 -26.89 -13.66
C LEU A 145 5.13 -27.74 -14.32
N LYS A 146 6.31 -27.16 -14.59
CA LYS A 146 7.43 -27.86 -15.22
C LYS A 146 8.01 -28.96 -14.32
N ASN A 147 8.10 -28.71 -13.02
CA ASN A 147 8.66 -29.68 -12.07
C ASN A 147 7.68 -30.82 -11.71
N ASN A 148 6.37 -30.58 -11.74
CA ASN A 148 5.36 -31.62 -11.44
C ASN A 148 5.04 -32.53 -12.65
N GLN A 149 5.64 -32.30 -13.82
CA GLN A 149 5.51 -33.14 -15.01
C GLN A 149 6.73 -34.05 -15.27
N LEU A 150 7.71 -34.05 -14.36
CA LEU A 150 8.91 -34.91 -14.35
C LEU A 150 8.80 -35.92 -13.20
#